data_AF-A0ABD3FFY4-F1
#
_entry.id   AF-A0ABD3FFY4-F1
#
_cell.length_a   1.000
_cell.length_b   1.000
_cell.length_c   1.000
_cell.angle_alpha   90.00
_cell.angle_beta   90.00
_cell.angle_gamma   90.00
#
_symmetry.space_group_name_H-M   'P 1'
#
loop_
_entity.id
_entity.type
_entity.pdbx_description
1 polymer ?
#
loop_
_entity_poly.entity_id
_entity_poly.type
_entity_poly.pdbx_seq_one_letter_code
_entity_poly.pdbx_strand_id
1 'polypeptide(L)'
;MGLSLVRELRCLGNRDLIQVYHCLPQELSAKSRALLLETDSRLEIVDVCSDLVERGVMTMDLAGHFRSWWIKPLALYHSDAIEVILLDADSLFTRDPAVLRTTEGYNRTGTTFFYDRVIEGKEFFNQETKKNQSYLDNMLHTFNYTNIGVSSGYNPTSHRKQSFAFRGETHHEQDSSAVVVDKSRAGQAMSALWWLITQERFKNSFSYGDKESFWLAFELAKQEYFFSPWGVSVIDSSTNRDLEDHNDSLCGSIAHYMPIDSDTPELLYVNGKALLDPFPEGPTSHHTCTTNVLYNVNPTHISPRMKRTQNGETKHDFKGGWPSECLRGFGATPLPETFAPQLLRRRMFYMGVRMGVFSVLQACYPFNV
;
A
#
# COMPACT_ATOMS: atom_id res chain seq x y z
N MET A 1 -0.78 10.00 -13.09
CA MET A 1 -0.41 8.80 -12.32
C MET A 1 -1.59 7.85 -12.19
N GLY A 2 -2.72 8.27 -11.58
CA GLY A 2 -3.93 7.44 -11.50
C GLY A 2 -4.45 6.97 -12.87
N LEU A 3 -4.65 7.89 -13.82
CA LEU A 3 -5.09 7.53 -15.18
C LEU A 3 -4.17 6.51 -15.88
N SER A 4 -2.86 6.68 -15.70
CA SER A 4 -1.91 5.75 -16.30
C SER A 4 -1.96 4.38 -15.61
N LEU A 5 -2.38 4.29 -14.33
CA LEU A 5 -2.61 3.00 -13.64
C LEU A 5 -3.84 2.32 -14.21
N VAL A 6 -4.95 3.05 -14.35
CA VAL A 6 -6.18 2.56 -14.97
C VAL A 6 -5.87 1.91 -16.31
N ARG A 7 -5.10 2.59 -17.17
CA ARG A 7 -4.74 2.04 -18.47
C ARG A 7 -3.89 0.77 -18.36
N GLU A 8 -2.92 0.75 -17.45
CA GLU A 8 -2.07 -0.43 -17.22
C GLU A 8 -2.89 -1.64 -16.77
N LEU A 9 -3.83 -1.45 -15.83
CA LEU A 9 -4.72 -2.52 -15.36
C LEU A 9 -5.53 -3.13 -16.52
N ARG A 10 -6.06 -2.30 -17.42
CA ARG A 10 -6.75 -2.79 -18.62
C ARG A 10 -5.83 -3.58 -19.55
N CYS A 11 -4.57 -3.16 -19.68
CA CYS A 11 -3.58 -3.90 -20.46
C CYS A 11 -3.15 -5.23 -19.83
N LEU A 12 -3.32 -5.39 -18.51
CA LEU A 12 -3.16 -6.65 -17.80
C LEU A 12 -4.41 -7.55 -17.89
N GLY A 13 -5.48 -7.06 -18.52
CA GLY A 13 -6.72 -7.82 -18.72
C GLY A 13 -7.82 -7.55 -17.70
N ASN A 14 -7.61 -6.62 -16.75
CA ASN A 14 -8.61 -6.32 -15.72
C ASN A 14 -9.91 -5.77 -16.34
N ARG A 15 -11.05 -6.35 -15.95
CA ARG A 15 -12.39 -5.94 -16.41
C ARG A 15 -13.29 -5.41 -15.30
N ASP A 16 -12.75 -5.29 -14.08
CA ASP A 16 -13.50 -4.82 -12.94
C ASP A 16 -13.92 -3.36 -13.11
N LEU A 17 -14.98 -2.99 -12.39
CA LEU A 17 -15.31 -1.58 -12.18
C LEU A 17 -14.13 -0.90 -11.47
N ILE A 18 -13.66 0.23 -11.98
CA ILE A 18 -12.65 1.05 -11.32
C ILE A 18 -13.32 2.29 -10.77
N GLN A 19 -13.23 2.51 -9.46
CA GLN A 19 -13.72 3.73 -8.83
C GLN A 19 -12.54 4.63 -8.43
N VAL A 20 -12.53 5.87 -8.93
CA VAL A 20 -11.56 6.90 -8.53
C VAL A 20 -12.21 7.76 -7.45
N TYR A 21 -11.78 7.56 -6.22
CA TYR A 21 -12.26 8.32 -5.07
C TYR A 21 -11.52 9.65 -4.92
N HIS A 22 -12.27 10.69 -4.60
CA HIS A 22 -11.74 11.99 -4.17
C HIS A 22 -12.68 12.62 -3.12
N CYS A 23 -12.25 13.74 -2.56
CA CYS A 23 -12.86 14.45 -1.45
C CYS A 23 -13.08 15.93 -1.75
N LEU A 24 -14.36 16.27 -1.90
CA LEU A 24 -14.89 17.59 -2.21
C LEU A 24 -14.64 18.01 -3.68
N PRO A 25 -15.50 18.86 -4.27
CA PRO A 25 -15.51 19.11 -5.71
C PRO A 25 -14.23 19.75 -6.26
N GLN A 26 -13.52 20.51 -5.44
CA GLN A 26 -12.33 21.26 -5.82
C GLN A 26 -11.04 20.42 -5.87
N GLU A 27 -11.04 19.20 -5.33
CA GLU A 27 -9.83 18.36 -5.33
C GLU A 27 -9.49 17.86 -6.74
N LEU A 28 -10.51 17.45 -7.52
CA LEU A 28 -10.32 16.88 -8.85
C LEU A 28 -10.86 17.82 -9.93
N SER A 29 -9.96 18.39 -10.73
CA SER A 29 -10.33 19.35 -11.79
C SER A 29 -11.28 18.75 -12.83
N ALA A 30 -12.11 19.60 -13.45
CA ALA A 30 -13.00 19.20 -14.54
C ALA A 30 -12.25 18.53 -15.71
N LYS A 31 -11.05 19.03 -16.05
CA LYS A 31 -10.19 18.43 -17.08
C LYS A 31 -9.75 17.01 -16.70
N SER A 32 -9.33 16.79 -15.45
CA SER A 32 -8.94 15.45 -14.97
C SER A 32 -10.13 14.48 -14.98
N ARG A 33 -11.31 14.96 -14.57
CA ARG A 33 -12.56 14.19 -14.59
C ARG A 33 -12.93 13.74 -15.99
N ALA A 34 -12.97 14.68 -16.94
CA ALA A 34 -13.26 14.38 -18.35
C ALA A 34 -12.29 13.34 -18.91
N LEU A 35 -10.98 13.53 -18.69
CA LEU A 35 -9.97 12.63 -19.19
C LEU A 35 -10.08 11.19 -18.63
N LEU A 36 -10.41 11.04 -17.34
CA LEU A 36 -10.62 9.73 -16.72
C LEU A 36 -11.81 9.00 -17.35
N LEU A 37 -12.95 9.69 -17.48
CA LEU A 37 -14.19 9.12 -18.02
C LEU A 37 -14.10 8.83 -19.53
N GLU A 38 -13.37 9.65 -20.29
CA GLU A 38 -13.13 9.44 -21.72
C GLU A 38 -12.20 8.24 -21.98
N THR A 39 -11.29 7.93 -21.05
CA THR A 39 -10.30 6.86 -21.24
C THR A 39 -10.86 5.47 -20.93
N ASP A 40 -11.77 5.35 -19.97
CA ASP A 40 -12.30 4.06 -19.53
C ASP A 40 -13.81 4.09 -19.31
N SER A 41 -14.54 3.28 -20.07
CA SER A 41 -16.00 3.19 -20.00
C SER A 41 -16.53 2.45 -18.77
N ARG A 42 -15.66 1.81 -17.99
CA ARG A 42 -15.98 1.09 -16.76
C ARG A 42 -15.30 1.76 -15.56
N LEU A 43 -15.18 3.08 -15.62
CA LEU A 43 -14.64 3.93 -14.57
C LEU A 43 -15.72 4.85 -14.01
N GLU A 44 -15.77 4.93 -12.68
CA GLU A 44 -16.57 5.89 -11.94
C GLU A 44 -15.68 6.86 -11.16
N ILE A 45 -16.16 8.09 -10.98
CA ILE A 45 -15.52 9.09 -10.13
C ILE A 45 -16.44 9.35 -8.95
N VAL A 46 -15.94 9.15 -7.73
CA VAL A 46 -16.73 9.20 -6.50
C VAL A 46 -16.21 10.34 -5.63
N ASP A 47 -17.06 11.35 -5.38
CA ASP A 47 -16.81 12.36 -4.35
C ASP A 47 -17.40 11.87 -3.02
N VAL A 48 -16.61 11.05 -2.31
CA VAL A 48 -17.07 10.38 -1.09
C VAL A 48 -17.34 11.37 0.05
N CYS A 49 -16.61 12.49 0.08
CA CYS A 49 -16.79 13.49 1.11
C CYS A 49 -18.10 14.25 0.94
N SER A 50 -18.44 14.66 -0.29
CA SER A 50 -19.72 15.31 -0.56
C SER A 50 -20.89 14.36 -0.30
N ASP A 51 -20.82 13.10 -0.73
CA ASP A 51 -21.87 12.09 -0.48
C ASP A 51 -22.13 11.89 1.02
N LEU A 52 -21.08 11.64 1.81
CA LEU A 52 -21.23 11.36 3.24
C LEU A 52 -21.69 12.60 4.04
N VAL A 53 -21.36 13.80 3.57
CA VAL A 53 -21.88 15.05 4.15
C VAL A 53 -23.36 15.24 3.83
N GLU A 54 -23.77 15.04 2.57
CA GLU A 54 -25.17 15.15 2.15
C GLU A 54 -26.07 14.13 2.88
N ARG A 55 -25.56 12.92 3.12
CA ARG A 55 -26.25 11.87 3.90
C ARG A 55 -26.25 12.10 5.41
N GLY A 56 -25.57 13.13 5.90
CA GLY A 56 -25.46 13.44 7.33
C GLY A 56 -24.62 12.43 8.14
N VAL A 57 -23.80 11.62 7.47
CA VAL A 57 -22.89 10.65 8.13
C VAL A 57 -21.64 11.35 8.67
N MET A 58 -21.22 12.43 8.02
CA MET A 58 -20.00 13.19 8.33
C MET A 58 -20.27 14.70 8.26
N THR A 59 -19.60 15.50 9.09
CA THR A 59 -19.66 16.97 8.98
C THR A 59 -18.73 17.50 7.89
N MET A 60 -19.02 18.69 7.36
CA MET A 60 -18.13 19.35 6.39
C MET A 60 -16.71 19.57 6.96
N ASP A 61 -16.61 19.91 8.25
CA ASP A 61 -15.32 20.09 8.92
C ASP A 61 -14.52 18.77 8.93
N LEU A 62 -15.17 17.65 9.28
CA LEU A 62 -14.53 16.35 9.29
C LEU A 62 -14.13 15.90 7.87
N ALA A 63 -14.94 16.22 6.87
CA ALA A 63 -14.64 15.94 5.45
C ALA A 63 -13.32 16.57 5.00
N GLY A 64 -13.00 17.78 5.48
CA GLY A 64 -11.74 18.47 5.16
C GLY A 64 -10.47 17.70 5.53
N HIS A 65 -10.57 16.66 6.36
CA HIS A 65 -9.44 15.85 6.83
C HIS A 65 -9.23 14.53 6.06
N PHE A 66 -10.00 14.25 5.01
CA PHE A 66 -9.97 12.97 4.30
C PHE A 66 -9.21 12.96 2.97
N ARG A 67 -8.54 14.05 2.60
CA ARG A 67 -7.62 14.06 1.45
C ARG A 67 -6.34 13.28 1.73
N SER A 68 -5.54 13.03 0.68
CA SER A 68 -4.30 12.26 0.76
C SER A 68 -4.57 10.82 1.24
N TRP A 69 -3.70 10.23 2.07
CA TRP A 69 -3.77 8.83 2.52
C TRP A 69 -5.14 8.40 3.05
N TRP A 70 -5.81 9.27 3.82
CA TRP A 70 -7.05 8.92 4.51
C TRP A 70 -8.26 8.71 3.59
N ILE A 71 -8.17 9.10 2.32
CA ILE A 71 -9.23 8.83 1.35
C ILE A 71 -9.42 7.34 1.10
N LYS A 72 -8.34 6.55 1.24
CA LYS A 72 -8.31 5.12 0.93
C LYS A 72 -9.17 4.29 1.90
N PRO A 73 -9.01 4.39 3.23
CA PRO A 73 -9.92 3.71 4.15
C PRO A 73 -11.34 4.28 4.10
N LEU A 74 -11.52 5.57 3.80
CA LEU A 74 -12.85 6.15 3.59
C LEU A 74 -13.55 5.52 2.38
N ALA A 75 -12.82 5.28 1.28
CA ALA A 75 -13.32 4.61 0.10
C ALA A 75 -13.77 3.17 0.40
N LEU A 76 -12.99 2.42 1.18
CA LEU A 76 -13.36 1.06 1.60
C LEU A 76 -14.65 1.06 2.44
N TYR A 77 -14.75 1.98 3.40
CA TYR A 77 -15.95 2.14 4.22
C TYR A 77 -17.17 2.46 3.35
N HIS A 78 -17.04 3.45 2.47
CA HIS A 78 -18.12 3.98 1.65
C HIS A 78 -18.60 3.04 0.53
N SER A 79 -17.70 2.38 -0.20
CA SER A 79 -18.05 1.66 -1.43
C SER A 79 -19.11 0.57 -1.21
N ASP A 80 -20.11 0.50 -2.07
CA ASP A 80 -21.11 -0.58 -2.07
C ASP A 80 -20.59 -1.88 -2.70
N ALA A 81 -19.38 -1.87 -3.28
CA ALA A 81 -18.77 -3.07 -3.82
C ALA A 81 -18.45 -4.07 -2.69
N ILE A 82 -18.82 -5.34 -2.90
CA ILE A 82 -18.61 -6.40 -1.91
C ILE A 82 -17.13 -6.77 -1.84
N GLU A 83 -16.52 -7.08 -2.98
CA GLU A 83 -15.09 -7.38 -3.09
C GLU A 83 -14.34 -6.15 -3.61
N VAL A 84 -13.43 -5.61 -2.81
CA VAL A 84 -12.71 -4.36 -3.07
C VAL A 84 -11.21 -4.63 -3.11
N ILE A 85 -10.54 -4.09 -4.12
CA ILE A 85 -9.08 -3.99 -4.20
C ILE A 85 -8.73 -2.49 -4.25
N LEU A 86 -8.14 -1.98 -3.17
CA LEU A 86 -7.62 -0.61 -3.12
C LEU A 86 -6.15 -0.61 -3.57
N LEU A 87 -5.79 0.29 -4.48
CA LEU A 87 -4.45 0.39 -5.03
C LEU A 87 -3.94 1.83 -4.93
N ASP A 88 -2.67 1.98 -4.60
CA ASP A 88 -1.98 3.26 -4.78
C ASP A 88 -1.74 3.55 -6.25
N ALA A 89 -1.81 4.83 -6.62
CA ALA A 89 -1.72 5.26 -8.01
C ALA A 89 -0.33 5.04 -8.63
N ASP A 90 0.71 4.97 -7.79
CA ASP A 90 2.11 4.76 -8.15
C ASP A 90 2.55 3.29 -8.08
N SER A 91 1.61 2.37 -7.92
CA SER A 91 1.89 0.95 -8.05
C SER A 91 2.06 0.53 -9.52
N LEU A 92 2.98 -0.40 -9.74
CA LEU A 92 3.23 -1.13 -10.98
C LEU A 92 2.96 -2.61 -10.72
N PHE A 93 1.89 -3.12 -11.31
CA PHE A 93 1.56 -4.54 -11.25
C PHE A 93 2.15 -5.28 -12.45
N THR A 94 2.64 -6.49 -12.22
CA THR A 94 3.12 -7.40 -13.27
C THR A 94 2.01 -8.32 -13.78
N ARG A 95 0.89 -8.36 -13.07
CA ARG A 95 -0.29 -9.20 -13.33
C ARG A 95 -1.57 -8.49 -12.91
N ASP A 96 -2.71 -8.86 -13.48
CA ASP A 96 -4.02 -8.38 -13.03
C ASP A 96 -4.21 -8.66 -11.52
N PRO A 97 -4.36 -7.62 -10.66
CA PRO A 97 -4.54 -7.80 -9.22
C PRO A 97 -5.80 -8.58 -8.84
N ALA A 98 -6.77 -8.73 -9.74
CA ALA A 98 -7.94 -9.58 -9.51
C ALA A 98 -7.58 -11.03 -9.17
N VAL A 99 -6.39 -11.50 -9.57
CA VAL A 99 -5.85 -12.82 -9.19
C VAL A 99 -5.77 -13.02 -7.67
N LEU A 100 -5.65 -11.95 -6.88
CA LEU A 100 -5.61 -12.05 -5.41
C LEU A 100 -6.88 -12.69 -4.85
N ARG A 101 -8.03 -12.48 -5.51
CA ARG A 101 -9.31 -13.07 -5.12
C ARG A 101 -9.38 -14.58 -5.31
N THR A 102 -8.42 -15.18 -6.04
CA THR A 102 -8.37 -16.63 -6.23
C THR A 102 -7.37 -17.32 -5.30
N THR A 103 -6.65 -16.56 -4.47
CA THR A 103 -5.64 -17.11 -3.56
C THR A 103 -6.28 -17.79 -2.36
N GLU A 104 -5.61 -18.79 -1.78
CA GLU A 104 -6.11 -19.52 -0.61
C GLU A 104 -6.37 -18.59 0.59
N GLY A 105 -5.45 -17.66 0.86
CA GLY A 105 -5.58 -16.70 1.95
C GLY A 105 -6.82 -15.82 1.85
N TYR A 106 -7.12 -15.34 0.64
CA TYR A 106 -8.35 -14.59 0.36
C TYR A 106 -9.59 -15.47 0.44
N ASN A 107 -9.58 -16.66 -0.16
CA ASN A 107 -10.73 -17.58 -0.10
C ASN A 107 -11.08 -17.96 1.34
N ARG A 108 -10.08 -18.10 2.21
CA ARG A 108 -10.27 -18.39 3.63
C ARG A 108 -10.84 -17.22 4.43
N THR A 109 -10.28 -16.02 4.27
CA THR A 109 -10.53 -14.91 5.21
C THR A 109 -11.30 -13.72 4.61
N GLY A 110 -11.34 -13.63 3.29
CA GLY A 110 -11.84 -12.46 2.57
C GLY A 110 -10.90 -11.28 2.59
N THR A 111 -9.64 -11.47 2.98
CA THR A 111 -8.66 -10.39 2.99
C THR A 111 -7.34 -10.82 2.38
N THR A 112 -6.59 -9.84 1.90
CA THR A 112 -5.15 -10.01 1.61
C THR A 112 -4.45 -8.70 1.90
N PHE A 113 -3.58 -8.73 2.91
CA PHE A 113 -2.72 -7.62 3.32
C PHE A 113 -1.25 -7.97 3.12
N PHE A 114 -0.41 -6.95 3.03
CA PHE A 114 1.02 -7.09 2.80
C PHE A 114 1.79 -6.46 3.95
N TYR A 115 2.93 -7.05 4.29
CA TYR A 115 3.76 -6.57 5.39
C TYR A 115 4.66 -5.42 4.95
N ASP A 116 4.82 -4.40 5.77
CA ASP A 116 5.88 -3.41 5.59
C ASP A 116 7.22 -3.96 6.11
N ARG A 117 8.29 -3.18 5.96
CA ARG A 117 9.60 -3.40 6.56
C ARG A 117 9.47 -3.54 8.07
N VAL A 118 10.38 -4.31 8.66
CA VAL A 118 10.46 -4.42 10.12
C VAL A 118 11.48 -3.38 10.60
N ILE A 119 10.96 -2.20 10.91
CA ILE A 119 11.75 -1.05 11.38
C ILE A 119 11.43 -0.79 12.84
N GLU A 120 12.47 -0.85 13.67
CA GLU A 120 12.40 -0.47 15.08
C GLU A 120 12.23 1.05 15.21
N GLY A 121 11.35 1.46 16.10
CA GLY A 121 11.10 2.87 16.39
C GLY A 121 10.15 3.03 17.57
N LYS A 122 10.02 4.25 18.07
CA LYS A 122 9.14 4.61 19.19
C LYS A 122 7.88 5.35 18.76
N GLU A 123 7.65 5.47 17.45
CA GLU A 123 6.50 6.12 16.86
C GLU A 123 5.31 5.15 16.78
N PHE A 124 4.16 5.68 16.33
CA PHE A 124 2.99 4.87 15.98
C PHE A 124 2.59 3.94 17.10
N PHE A 125 2.49 2.64 16.85
CA PHE A 125 2.05 1.73 17.88
C PHE A 125 3.08 1.37 18.95
N ASN A 126 4.35 1.71 18.73
CA ASN A 126 5.42 1.53 19.70
C ASN A 126 5.56 2.72 20.66
N GLN A 127 4.77 3.79 20.48
CA GLN A 127 4.82 4.93 21.39
C GLN A 127 4.52 4.50 22.84
N GLU A 128 5.35 4.98 23.75
CA GLU A 128 5.27 4.63 25.16
C GLU A 128 4.00 5.23 25.78
N THR A 129 3.21 4.38 26.42
CA THR A 129 2.10 4.83 27.26
C THR A 129 2.57 4.99 28.71
N LYS A 130 1.77 5.66 29.55
CA LYS A 130 2.06 5.89 30.98
C LYS A 130 2.31 4.61 31.81
N LYS A 131 2.05 3.43 31.26
CA LYS A 131 2.14 2.12 31.93
C LYS A 131 3.29 1.23 31.43
N ASN A 132 4.29 1.78 30.72
CA ASN A 132 5.35 0.98 30.07
C ASN A 132 4.82 -0.13 29.15
N GLN A 133 3.64 0.09 28.55
CA GLN A 133 3.04 -0.77 27.53
C GLN A 133 3.09 -0.05 26.19
N SER A 134 3.27 -0.79 25.09
CA SER A 134 3.13 -0.23 23.75
C SER A 134 1.72 0.31 23.58
N TYR A 135 1.57 1.37 22.78
CA TYR A 135 0.26 1.90 22.47
C TYR A 135 -0.64 0.84 21.81
N LEU A 136 -0.09 -0.07 20.98
CA LEU A 136 -0.87 -1.17 20.39
C LEU A 136 -1.60 -1.98 21.46
N ASP A 137 -0.84 -2.48 22.43
CA ASP A 137 -1.35 -3.37 23.46
C ASP A 137 -2.36 -2.63 24.34
N ASN A 138 -2.03 -1.39 24.74
CA ASN A 138 -2.94 -0.56 25.52
C ASN A 138 -4.23 -0.23 24.76
N MET A 139 -4.16 0.10 23.46
CA MET A 139 -5.34 0.43 22.64
C MET A 139 -6.26 -0.79 22.56
N LEU A 140 -5.72 -1.96 22.25
CA LEU A 140 -6.51 -3.19 22.18
C LEU A 140 -7.10 -3.59 23.53
N HIS A 141 -6.40 -3.33 24.64
CA HIS A 141 -6.88 -3.60 25.99
C HIS A 141 -7.99 -2.67 26.43
N THR A 142 -7.91 -1.38 26.07
CA THR A 142 -8.81 -0.32 26.55
C THR A 142 -9.94 0.01 25.59
N PHE A 143 -9.89 -0.49 24.36
CA PHE A 143 -10.94 -0.31 23.37
C PHE A 143 -12.28 -0.88 23.87
N ASN A 144 -13.35 -0.10 23.71
CA ASN A 144 -14.69 -0.55 24.07
C ASN A 144 -15.31 -1.34 22.90
N TYR A 145 -15.05 -2.65 22.87
CA TYR A 145 -15.56 -3.59 21.86
C TYR A 145 -17.08 -3.56 21.70
N THR A 146 -17.82 -3.29 22.77
CA THR A 146 -19.29 -3.24 22.69
C THR A 146 -19.81 -2.09 21.84
N ASN A 147 -19.03 -1.00 21.67
CA ASN A 147 -19.41 0.12 20.81
C ASN A 147 -19.48 -0.24 19.33
N ILE A 148 -18.78 -1.30 18.92
CA ILE A 148 -18.83 -1.83 17.55
C ILE A 148 -19.56 -3.17 17.49
N GLY A 149 -20.32 -3.55 18.53
CA GLY A 149 -21.09 -4.79 18.55
C GLY A 149 -20.25 -6.07 18.73
N VAL A 150 -19.02 -5.96 19.21
CA VAL A 150 -18.16 -7.12 19.51
C VAL A 150 -18.27 -7.49 20.99
N SER A 151 -18.65 -8.73 21.29
CA SER A 151 -18.86 -9.22 22.66
C SER A 151 -17.60 -9.76 23.32
N SER A 152 -16.67 -10.29 22.52
CA SER A 152 -15.35 -10.73 22.99
C SER A 152 -14.41 -9.53 23.09
N GLY A 153 -14.03 -9.17 24.31
CA GLY A 153 -13.08 -8.09 24.56
C GLY A 153 -11.65 -8.40 24.10
N TYR A 154 -10.66 -7.85 24.79
CA TYR A 154 -9.25 -8.12 24.51
C TYR A 154 -8.91 -9.62 24.65
N ASN A 155 -8.50 -10.25 23.53
CA ASN A 155 -8.06 -11.64 23.48
C ASN A 155 -7.15 -11.88 22.25
N PRO A 156 -5.90 -11.39 22.25
CA PRO A 156 -5.01 -11.58 21.12
C PRO A 156 -4.62 -13.05 20.94
N THR A 157 -4.67 -13.52 19.70
CA THR A 157 -4.29 -14.90 19.34
C THR A 157 -2.81 -15.16 19.57
N SER A 158 -2.42 -16.44 19.69
CA SER A 158 -1.00 -16.82 19.81
C SER A 158 -0.16 -16.31 18.63
N HIS A 159 -0.72 -16.37 17.41
CA HIS A 159 -0.08 -15.82 16.22
C HIS A 159 0.14 -14.31 16.35
N ARG A 160 -0.88 -13.58 16.83
CA ARG A 160 -0.83 -12.13 17.03
C ARG A 160 0.22 -11.72 18.07
N LYS A 161 0.32 -12.46 19.19
CA LYS A 161 1.38 -12.27 20.20
C LYS A 161 2.80 -12.51 19.68
N GLN A 162 2.95 -13.27 18.59
CA GLN A 162 4.24 -13.53 17.95
C GLN A 162 4.58 -12.48 16.87
N SER A 163 3.63 -11.64 16.46
CA SER A 163 3.88 -10.59 15.45
C SER A 163 4.94 -9.58 15.89
N PHE A 164 5.71 -9.06 14.93
CA PHE A 164 6.74 -8.04 15.19
C PHE A 164 6.14 -6.81 15.90
N ALA A 165 4.96 -6.34 15.46
CA ALA A 165 4.27 -5.21 16.08
C ALA A 165 3.92 -5.45 17.57
N PHE A 166 3.42 -6.64 17.94
CA PHE A 166 3.07 -6.94 19.34
C PHE A 166 4.30 -7.11 20.24
N ARG A 167 5.40 -7.57 19.67
CA ARG A 167 6.67 -7.72 20.39
C ARG A 167 7.44 -6.40 20.49
N GLY A 168 6.91 -5.32 19.91
CA GLY A 168 7.52 -3.99 19.91
C GLY A 168 8.72 -3.87 18.96
N GLU A 169 8.93 -4.85 18.08
CA GLU A 169 10.09 -4.91 17.19
C GLU A 169 9.88 -4.11 15.90
N THR A 170 8.65 -3.65 15.65
CA THR A 170 8.40 -2.66 14.63
C THR A 170 7.31 -1.67 15.02
N HIS A 171 7.48 -0.42 14.61
CA HIS A 171 6.48 0.62 14.79
C HIS A 171 5.37 0.62 13.71
N HIS A 172 5.47 -0.20 12.66
CA HIS A 172 4.44 -0.32 11.61
C HIS A 172 4.38 -1.75 11.05
N GLU A 173 3.19 -2.23 10.69
CA GLU A 173 2.98 -3.63 10.31
C GLU A 173 2.67 -3.78 8.83
N GLN A 174 1.84 -2.90 8.27
CA GLN A 174 1.20 -3.11 6.98
C GLN A 174 1.78 -2.17 5.91
N ASP A 175 2.12 -2.73 4.76
CA ASP A 175 2.14 -1.98 3.50
C ASP A 175 0.71 -1.95 2.96
N SER A 176 0.17 -0.75 2.78
CA SER A 176 -1.20 -0.57 2.25
C SER A 176 -1.21 -0.24 0.77
N SER A 177 -0.10 -0.37 0.04
CA SER A 177 -0.03 -0.07 -1.40
C SER A 177 -1.08 -0.86 -2.19
N ALA A 178 -1.37 -2.09 -1.75
CA ALA A 178 -2.54 -2.87 -2.13
C ALA A 178 -3.29 -3.39 -0.88
N VAL A 179 -4.62 -3.24 -0.87
CA VAL A 179 -5.50 -3.77 0.19
C VAL A 179 -6.66 -4.50 -0.45
N VAL A 180 -6.85 -5.78 -0.12
CA VAL A 180 -7.94 -6.60 -0.68
C VAL A 180 -8.89 -6.99 0.44
N VAL A 181 -10.18 -6.70 0.27
CA VAL A 181 -11.23 -6.95 1.28
C VAL A 181 -12.52 -7.42 0.63
N ASP A 182 -13.10 -8.49 1.15
CA ASP A 182 -14.48 -8.89 0.98
C ASP A 182 -15.31 -8.36 2.16
N LYS A 183 -16.10 -7.31 1.90
CA LYS A 183 -16.94 -6.65 2.90
C LYS A 183 -18.04 -7.57 3.43
N SER A 184 -18.48 -8.58 2.69
CA SER A 184 -19.50 -9.53 3.17
C SER A 184 -18.99 -10.43 4.30
N ARG A 185 -17.66 -10.60 4.40
CA ARG A 185 -16.97 -11.40 5.43
C ARG A 185 -16.25 -10.54 6.48
N ALA A 186 -16.42 -9.22 6.42
CA ALA A 186 -15.69 -8.29 7.28
C ALA A 186 -16.27 -8.14 8.70
N GLY A 187 -17.45 -8.71 8.99
CA GLY A 187 -18.09 -8.59 10.30
C GLY A 187 -18.23 -7.13 10.72
N GLN A 188 -17.68 -6.78 11.89
CA GLN A 188 -17.69 -5.40 12.44
C GLN A 188 -16.48 -4.56 12.01
N ALA A 189 -15.64 -5.03 11.08
CA ALA A 189 -14.43 -4.32 10.70
C ALA A 189 -14.72 -2.96 10.08
N MET A 190 -15.81 -2.79 9.32
CA MET A 190 -16.14 -1.45 8.78
C MET A 190 -16.53 -0.45 9.87
N SER A 191 -17.20 -0.91 10.93
CA SER A 191 -17.50 -0.10 12.12
C SER A 191 -16.21 0.30 12.86
N ALA A 192 -15.28 -0.65 13.03
CA ALA A 192 -13.97 -0.39 13.63
C ALA A 192 -13.11 0.56 12.76
N LEU A 193 -13.11 0.37 11.43
CA LEU A 193 -12.41 1.21 10.48
C LEU A 193 -12.92 2.65 10.56
N TRP A 194 -14.24 2.84 10.59
CA TRP A 194 -14.86 4.15 10.75
C TRP A 194 -14.39 4.84 12.04
N TRP A 195 -14.38 4.12 13.16
CA TRP A 195 -13.87 4.67 14.42
C TRP A 195 -12.38 5.03 14.35
N LEU A 196 -11.54 4.16 13.77
CA LEU A 196 -10.11 4.43 13.60
C LEU A 196 -9.88 5.73 12.82
N ILE A 197 -10.60 5.92 11.71
CA ILE A 197 -10.40 7.06 10.81
C ILE A 197 -11.17 8.31 11.22
N THR A 198 -12.15 8.26 12.12
CA THR A 198 -12.90 9.47 12.54
C THR A 198 -12.66 9.89 13.97
N GLN A 199 -12.17 9.01 14.82
CA GLN A 199 -11.98 9.27 16.24
C GLN A 199 -10.53 9.03 16.64
N GLU A 200 -10.01 7.83 16.38
CA GLU A 200 -8.72 7.42 16.95
C GLU A 200 -7.55 8.20 16.36
N ARG A 201 -7.53 8.38 15.04
CA ARG A 201 -6.46 9.11 14.35
C ARG A 201 -6.27 10.55 14.82
N PHE A 202 -7.32 11.18 15.36
CA PHE A 202 -7.27 12.56 15.84
C PHE A 202 -6.82 12.66 17.30
N LYS A 203 -6.86 11.54 18.03
CA LYS A 203 -6.43 11.46 19.43
C LYS A 203 -5.01 10.92 19.54
N ASN A 204 -4.66 9.95 18.69
CA ASN A 204 -3.40 9.24 18.74
C ASN A 204 -2.82 9.05 17.33
N SER A 205 -1.53 9.32 17.18
CA SER A 205 -0.79 9.13 15.93
C SER A 205 -0.41 7.66 15.77
N PHE A 206 -1.38 6.80 15.50
CA PHE A 206 -1.20 5.36 15.56
C PHE A 206 -0.57 4.75 14.30
N SER A 207 -0.51 5.47 13.19
CA SER A 207 -0.12 4.96 11.88
C SER A 207 0.63 6.00 11.07
N TYR A 208 1.55 5.57 10.21
CA TYR A 208 2.06 6.41 9.13
C TYR A 208 0.98 6.46 8.04
N GLY A 209 0.20 7.54 8.00
CA GLY A 209 -0.96 7.62 7.10
C GLY A 209 -2.03 6.59 7.46
N ASP A 210 -2.63 5.98 6.45
CA ASP A 210 -3.74 5.04 6.57
C ASP A 210 -3.34 3.59 6.84
N LYS A 211 -2.05 3.26 6.70
CA LYS A 211 -1.58 1.89 6.46
C LYS A 211 -2.06 0.87 7.48
N GLU A 212 -2.04 1.24 8.76
CA GLU A 212 -2.39 0.33 9.83
C GLU A 212 -3.90 0.24 10.11
N SER A 213 -4.71 1.11 9.50
CA SER A 213 -6.15 1.18 9.77
C SER A 213 -6.91 -0.07 9.32
N PHE A 214 -6.43 -0.74 8.27
CA PHE A 214 -7.12 -1.89 7.68
C PHE A 214 -7.03 -3.12 8.57
N TRP A 215 -5.82 -3.62 8.84
CA TRP A 215 -5.68 -4.82 9.67
C TRP A 215 -6.15 -4.61 11.10
N LEU A 216 -5.94 -3.42 11.67
CA LEU A 216 -6.46 -3.10 13.00
C LEU A 216 -7.99 -3.15 13.04
N ALA A 217 -8.67 -2.69 11.99
CA ALA A 217 -10.12 -2.76 11.95
C ALA A 217 -10.61 -4.21 12.07
N PHE A 218 -9.95 -5.15 11.39
CA PHE A 218 -10.25 -6.57 11.50
C PHE A 218 -9.87 -7.14 12.88
N GLU A 219 -8.73 -6.73 13.46
CA GLU A 219 -8.30 -7.15 14.80
C GLU A 219 -9.27 -6.69 15.90
N LEU A 220 -9.76 -5.45 15.81
CA LEU A 220 -10.77 -4.90 16.71
C LEU A 220 -12.13 -5.59 16.53
N ALA A 221 -12.48 -5.92 15.29
CA ALA A 221 -13.71 -6.64 14.96
C ALA A 221 -13.68 -8.13 15.34
N LYS A 222 -12.53 -8.66 15.78
CA LYS A 222 -12.31 -10.09 16.01
C LYS A 222 -12.63 -10.95 14.78
N GLN A 223 -12.45 -10.37 13.60
CA GLN A 223 -12.61 -11.06 12.33
C GLN A 223 -11.26 -11.64 11.91
N GLU A 224 -11.25 -12.87 11.41
CA GLU A 224 -10.02 -13.43 10.85
C GLU A 224 -9.61 -12.66 9.59
N TYR A 225 -8.31 -12.40 9.45
CA TYR A 225 -7.71 -11.76 8.28
C TYR A 225 -6.40 -12.44 7.92
N PHE A 226 -5.92 -12.16 6.71
CA PHE A 226 -4.75 -12.79 6.12
C PHE A 226 -3.75 -11.72 5.66
N PHE A 227 -2.53 -11.85 6.19
CA PHE A 227 -1.35 -11.25 5.60
C PHE A 227 -0.67 -12.26 4.68
N SER A 228 -0.03 -11.77 3.61
CA SER A 228 0.88 -12.56 2.80
C SER A 228 1.87 -13.34 3.67
N PRO A 229 2.15 -14.63 3.37
CA PRO A 229 3.16 -15.40 4.10
C PRO A 229 4.59 -14.87 3.88
N TRP A 230 4.76 -13.98 2.88
CA TRP A 230 6.01 -13.38 2.50
C TRP A 230 6.16 -11.99 3.10
N GLY A 231 7.39 -11.68 3.54
CA GLY A 231 7.76 -10.33 3.94
C GLY A 231 7.79 -9.36 2.77
N VAL A 232 8.03 -8.10 3.10
CA VAL A 232 8.31 -7.05 2.11
C VAL A 232 9.56 -7.41 1.30
N SER A 233 9.57 -6.97 0.05
CA SER A 233 10.77 -6.94 -0.80
C SER A 233 11.03 -5.52 -1.27
N VAL A 234 12.21 -5.24 -1.81
CA VAL A 234 12.49 -3.96 -2.46
C VAL A 234 13.23 -4.16 -3.78
N ILE A 235 12.99 -3.26 -4.72
CA ILE A 235 13.79 -3.18 -5.95
C ILE A 235 14.99 -2.28 -5.73
N ASP A 236 16.09 -2.58 -6.43
CA ASP A 236 17.28 -1.72 -6.43
C ASP A 236 16.91 -0.33 -6.95
N SER A 237 17.21 0.72 -6.19
CA SER A 237 17.00 2.13 -6.60
C SER A 237 18.27 2.97 -6.55
N SER A 238 19.33 2.40 -6.01
CA SER A 238 20.56 3.11 -5.72
C SER A 238 21.40 3.31 -6.98
N THR A 239 21.93 4.53 -7.12
CA THR A 239 22.86 4.91 -8.18
C THR A 239 24.32 4.55 -7.82
N ASN A 240 25.26 4.77 -8.75
CA ASN A 240 26.71 4.71 -8.49
C ASN A 240 27.28 3.34 -8.10
N ARG A 241 26.85 2.26 -8.77
CA ARG A 241 27.39 0.89 -8.54
C ARG A 241 27.09 0.33 -7.15
N ASP A 242 26.01 0.78 -6.52
CA ASP A 242 25.56 0.27 -5.22
C ASP A 242 25.38 -1.25 -5.18
N LEU A 243 24.92 -1.85 -6.28
CA LEU A 243 24.83 -3.31 -6.39
C LEU A 243 26.19 -4.01 -6.39
N GLU A 244 27.26 -3.36 -6.86
CA GLU A 244 28.63 -3.89 -6.76
C GLU A 244 29.14 -3.77 -5.32
N ASP A 245 28.85 -2.63 -4.67
CA ASP A 245 29.32 -2.30 -3.33
C ASP A 245 28.52 -2.96 -2.20
N HIS A 246 27.24 -3.28 -2.43
CA HIS A 246 26.27 -3.79 -1.46
C HIS A 246 25.43 -4.93 -2.06
N ASN A 247 26.08 -5.93 -2.67
CA ASN A 247 25.39 -7.02 -3.39
C ASN A 247 24.46 -7.92 -2.53
N ASP A 248 24.53 -7.80 -1.20
CA ASP A 248 23.72 -8.57 -0.25
C ASP A 248 22.53 -7.77 0.32
N SER A 249 22.35 -6.52 -0.08
CA SER A 249 21.39 -5.58 0.50
C SER A 249 20.82 -4.66 -0.57
N LEU A 250 19.52 -4.39 -0.55
CA LEU A 250 18.89 -3.49 -1.51
C LEU A 250 18.16 -2.37 -0.80
N CYS A 251 18.18 -1.19 -1.41
CA CYS A 251 17.40 -0.03 -0.98
C CYS A 251 16.50 0.42 -2.11
N GLY A 252 15.23 0.67 -1.82
CA GLY A 252 14.33 1.27 -2.79
C GLY A 252 12.85 1.00 -2.56
N SER A 253 12.10 1.10 -3.65
CA SER A 253 10.65 0.96 -3.69
C SER A 253 10.18 -0.41 -3.23
N ILE A 254 9.10 -0.44 -2.45
CA ILE A 254 8.52 -1.67 -1.89
C ILE A 254 8.01 -2.55 -3.03
N ALA A 255 8.24 -3.85 -2.92
CA ALA A 255 7.77 -4.87 -3.83
C ALA A 255 7.17 -6.03 -3.06
N HIS A 256 6.21 -6.70 -3.69
CA HIS A 256 5.54 -7.87 -3.13
C HIS A 256 5.42 -8.98 -4.16
N TYR A 257 5.71 -10.20 -3.72
CA TYR A 257 5.46 -11.43 -4.45
C TYR A 257 4.01 -11.89 -4.26
N MET A 258 3.55 -12.77 -5.14
CA MET A 258 2.27 -13.46 -5.02
C MET A 258 2.15 -14.12 -3.63
N PRO A 259 1.03 -13.90 -2.90
CA PRO A 259 0.85 -14.36 -1.53
C PRO A 259 0.38 -15.83 -1.48
N ILE A 260 1.08 -16.70 -2.21
CA ILE A 260 0.83 -18.13 -2.30
C ILE A 260 2.09 -18.90 -1.89
N ASP A 261 1.88 -20.07 -1.30
CA ASP A 261 2.96 -21.01 -1.02
C ASP A 261 3.25 -21.84 -2.27
N SER A 262 4.19 -21.37 -3.09
CA SER A 262 4.62 -22.02 -4.33
C SER A 262 6.13 -21.99 -4.40
N ASP A 263 6.77 -23.03 -4.92
CA ASP A 263 8.24 -23.09 -5.05
C ASP A 263 8.81 -21.99 -5.95
N THR A 264 8.03 -21.51 -6.92
CA THR A 264 8.46 -20.46 -7.84
C THR A 264 8.01 -19.07 -7.33
N PRO A 265 8.94 -18.14 -7.04
CA PRO A 265 8.57 -16.78 -6.66
C PRO A 265 8.04 -16.02 -7.89
N GLU A 266 6.79 -15.56 -7.82
CA GLU A 266 6.18 -14.70 -8.84
C GLU A 266 6.03 -13.28 -8.27
N LEU A 267 6.72 -12.30 -8.86
CA LEU A 267 6.55 -10.88 -8.50
C LEU A 267 5.12 -10.46 -8.85
N LEU A 268 4.41 -9.81 -7.91
CA LEU A 268 3.05 -9.32 -8.12
C LEU A 268 3.03 -7.81 -8.42
N TYR A 269 3.65 -7.00 -7.57
CA TYR A 269 3.70 -5.55 -7.79
C TYR A 269 4.88 -4.88 -7.10
N VAL A 270 5.17 -3.66 -7.56
CA VAL A 270 6.11 -2.73 -6.95
C VAL A 270 5.39 -1.40 -6.73
N ASN A 271 5.48 -0.82 -5.53
CA ASN A 271 4.98 0.49 -5.19
C ASN A 271 6.13 1.49 -5.11
N GLY A 272 6.11 2.50 -6.00
CA GLY A 272 7.11 3.54 -5.94
C GLY A 272 6.91 4.63 -6.98
N LYS A 273 6.55 5.83 -6.51
CA LYS A 273 6.54 7.05 -7.32
C LYS A 273 7.84 7.27 -8.11
N ALA A 274 8.98 6.93 -7.51
CA ALA A 274 10.31 6.99 -8.10
C ALA A 274 10.50 6.10 -9.34
N LEU A 275 9.64 5.12 -9.57
CA LEU A 275 9.63 4.36 -10.82
C LEU A 275 9.00 5.14 -11.97
N LEU A 276 8.11 6.09 -11.69
CA LEU A 276 7.27 6.72 -12.71
C LEU A 276 7.62 8.19 -12.94
N ASP A 277 7.85 8.94 -11.87
CA ASP A 277 8.10 10.38 -11.90
C ASP A 277 9.60 10.67 -11.77
N PRO A 278 10.23 11.36 -12.73
CA PRO A 278 11.60 11.87 -12.62
C PRO A 278 11.82 12.80 -11.42
N PHE A 279 10.75 13.38 -10.90
CA PHE A 279 10.73 14.31 -9.78
C PHE A 279 9.81 13.78 -8.67
N PRO A 280 10.11 12.61 -8.06
CA PRO A 280 9.19 11.97 -7.13
C PRO A 280 8.92 12.84 -5.90
N GLU A 281 9.92 13.58 -5.43
CA GLU A 281 9.82 14.51 -4.29
C GLU A 281 9.52 15.97 -4.73
N GLY A 282 9.23 16.16 -6.02
CA GLY A 282 9.03 17.46 -6.64
C GLY A 282 10.33 18.13 -7.14
N PRO A 283 10.20 19.17 -7.98
CA PRO A 283 11.33 19.79 -8.67
C PRO A 283 12.26 20.62 -7.78
N THR A 284 11.87 20.89 -6.53
CA THR A 284 12.61 21.74 -5.58
C THR A 284 13.35 20.97 -4.51
N SER A 285 13.11 19.65 -4.39
CA SER A 285 13.56 18.84 -3.24
C SER A 285 14.86 18.08 -3.49
N HIS A 286 15.47 18.22 -4.68
CA HIS A 286 16.61 17.43 -5.15
C HIS A 286 17.82 17.38 -4.20
N HIS A 287 18.00 18.37 -3.33
CA HIS A 287 19.15 18.45 -2.43
C HIS A 287 18.91 17.81 -1.05
N THR A 288 17.69 17.41 -0.73
CA THR A 288 17.32 16.86 0.60
C THR A 288 16.82 15.42 0.55
N CYS A 289 16.57 14.87 -0.63
CA CYS A 289 16.07 13.51 -0.80
C CYS A 289 17.18 12.48 -0.60
N THR A 290 16.85 11.36 0.03
CA THR A 290 17.74 10.20 0.06
C THR A 290 17.91 9.68 -1.38
N THR A 291 19.11 9.20 -1.72
CA THR A 291 19.42 8.73 -3.08
C THR A 291 18.54 7.55 -3.51
N ASN A 292 18.01 6.82 -2.54
CA ASN A 292 17.26 5.57 -2.72
C ASN A 292 15.75 5.82 -2.93
N VAL A 293 15.32 7.08 -2.98
CA VAL A 293 13.97 7.49 -3.39
C VAL A 293 13.99 8.36 -4.65
N LEU A 294 15.15 8.44 -5.33
CA LEU A 294 15.30 9.16 -6.60
C LEU A 294 14.79 8.33 -7.78
N TYR A 295 14.53 9.01 -8.89
CA TYR A 295 14.03 8.37 -10.10
C TYR A 295 14.96 7.27 -10.59
N ASN A 296 14.44 6.05 -10.59
CA ASN A 296 15.20 4.87 -10.89
C ASN A 296 15.02 4.46 -12.35
N VAL A 297 15.95 4.83 -13.22
CA VAL A 297 15.79 4.69 -14.67
C VAL A 297 15.70 3.23 -15.12
N ASN A 298 16.41 2.29 -14.48
CA ASN A 298 16.46 0.92 -14.94
C ASN A 298 16.79 -0.04 -13.78
N PRO A 299 15.82 -0.32 -12.88
CA PRO A 299 16.01 -1.36 -11.87
C PRO A 299 16.30 -2.70 -12.55
N THR A 300 17.24 -3.43 -11.97
CA THR A 300 17.69 -4.74 -12.49
C THR A 300 17.49 -5.87 -11.49
N HIS A 301 17.35 -5.55 -10.21
CA HIS A 301 17.34 -6.51 -9.13
C HIS A 301 16.21 -6.24 -8.13
N ILE A 302 15.82 -7.30 -7.44
CA ILE A 302 14.85 -7.29 -6.37
C ILE A 302 15.36 -8.16 -5.23
N SER A 303 14.97 -7.86 -4.00
CA SER A 303 15.29 -8.76 -2.89
C SER A 303 14.51 -10.06 -3.07
N PRO A 304 15.13 -11.23 -2.86
CA PRO A 304 14.47 -12.52 -2.98
C PRO A 304 13.20 -12.63 -2.12
N ARG A 305 12.24 -13.43 -2.58
CA ARG A 305 11.04 -13.75 -1.79
C ARG A 305 11.46 -14.49 -0.52
N MET A 306 11.08 -13.95 0.63
CA MET A 306 11.40 -14.56 1.92
C MET A 306 10.28 -14.38 2.93
N LYS A 307 10.32 -15.19 4.00
CA LYS A 307 9.46 -14.97 5.17
C LYS A 307 9.83 -13.64 5.82
N ARG A 308 8.84 -12.99 6.42
CA ARG A 308 9.05 -11.71 7.10
C ARG A 308 10.10 -11.85 8.22
N THR A 309 11.08 -10.95 8.21
CA THR A 309 12.20 -10.94 9.15
C THR A 309 12.69 -9.51 9.38
N GLN A 310 13.44 -9.29 10.46
CA GLN A 310 14.18 -8.04 10.68
C GLN A 310 15.34 -7.91 9.70
N ASN A 311 15.85 -6.69 9.54
CA ASN A 311 17.09 -6.44 8.83
C ASN A 311 18.23 -7.30 9.40
N GLY A 312 18.91 -8.05 8.52
CA GLY A 312 19.96 -8.99 8.89
C GLY A 312 21.35 -8.35 8.98
N GLU A 313 22.34 -9.21 9.23
CA GLU A 313 23.76 -8.86 9.10
C GLU A 313 24.12 -8.67 7.62
N THR A 314 24.95 -7.66 7.35
CA THR A 314 25.56 -7.40 6.05
C THR A 314 27.06 -7.23 6.25
N LYS A 315 27.85 -7.60 5.24
CA LYS A 315 29.30 -7.40 5.26
C LYS A 315 29.72 -5.97 4.87
N HIS A 316 28.76 -5.14 4.51
CA HIS A 316 28.98 -3.85 3.88
C HIS A 316 28.44 -2.72 4.75
N ASP A 317 29.18 -1.61 4.80
CA ASP A 317 28.78 -0.40 5.51
C ASP A 317 28.19 0.62 4.53
N PHE A 318 27.00 1.14 4.85
CA PHE A 318 26.42 2.23 4.07
C PHE A 318 26.87 3.58 4.63
N LYS A 319 27.55 4.40 3.82
CA LYS A 319 28.08 5.70 4.25
C LYS A 319 26.96 6.61 4.75
N GLY A 320 27.05 7.02 6.02
CA GLY A 320 26.02 7.85 6.68
C GLY A 320 24.94 7.06 7.41
N GLY A 321 25.08 5.73 7.47
CA GLY A 321 24.08 4.83 8.04
C GLY A 321 23.08 4.36 6.99
N TRP A 322 22.52 3.17 7.21
CA TRP A 322 21.55 2.57 6.31
C TRP A 322 20.22 3.34 6.34
N PRO A 323 19.71 3.80 5.18
CA PRO A 323 18.37 4.36 5.08
C PRO A 323 17.28 3.36 5.49
N SER A 324 16.14 3.85 5.97
CA SER A 324 15.01 3.01 6.41
C SER A 324 14.38 2.24 5.25
N GLU A 325 14.57 2.70 4.01
CA GLU A 325 14.08 2.04 2.80
C GLU A 325 14.86 0.76 2.45
N CYS A 326 15.95 0.47 3.15
CA CYS A 326 16.85 -0.63 2.86
C CYS A 326 16.48 -1.94 3.57
N LEU A 327 16.59 -3.04 2.83
CA LEU A 327 16.55 -4.41 3.33
C LEU A 327 17.98 -4.97 3.37
N ARG A 328 18.55 -5.04 4.57
CA ARG A 328 19.96 -5.40 4.80
C ARG A 328 20.12 -6.90 4.95
N GLY A 329 21.04 -7.49 4.18
CA GLY A 329 21.34 -8.92 4.23
C GLY A 329 20.24 -9.82 3.64
N PHE A 330 19.32 -9.25 2.86
CA PHE A 330 18.23 -10.00 2.23
C PHE A 330 18.66 -10.63 0.89
N GLY A 331 19.79 -10.18 0.34
CA GLY A 331 20.30 -10.55 -0.97
C GLY A 331 19.65 -9.77 -2.11
N ALA A 332 20.18 -10.00 -3.31
CA ALA A 332 19.67 -9.45 -4.56
C ALA A 332 19.53 -10.57 -5.59
N THR A 333 18.41 -10.61 -6.31
CA THR A 333 18.18 -11.52 -7.43
C THR A 333 17.66 -10.73 -8.64
N PRO A 334 17.93 -11.15 -9.88
CA PRO A 334 17.45 -10.43 -11.05
C PRO A 334 15.93 -10.28 -11.06
N LEU A 335 15.45 -9.12 -11.52
CA LEU A 335 14.03 -8.91 -11.81
C LEU A 335 13.59 -9.81 -12.97
N PRO A 336 12.29 -10.18 -13.05
CA PRO A 336 11.76 -10.89 -14.20
C PRO A 336 12.01 -10.11 -15.50
N GLU A 337 12.34 -10.80 -16.59
CA GLU A 337 12.60 -10.17 -17.90
C GLU A 337 11.40 -9.34 -18.40
N THR A 338 10.18 -9.69 -17.98
CA THR A 338 8.94 -8.97 -18.31
C THR A 338 8.81 -7.62 -17.59
N PHE A 339 9.57 -7.37 -16.54
CA PHE A 339 9.43 -6.18 -15.70
C PHE A 339 9.81 -4.90 -16.42
N ALA A 340 10.96 -4.87 -17.10
CA ALA A 340 11.44 -3.68 -17.82
C ALA A 340 10.46 -3.25 -18.94
N PRO A 341 9.97 -4.15 -19.81
CA PRO A 341 8.87 -3.85 -20.73
C PRO A 341 7.62 -3.25 -20.09
N GLN A 342 7.16 -3.80 -18.96
CA GLN A 342 5.98 -3.33 -18.25
C GLN A 342 6.21 -1.94 -17.64
N LEU A 343 7.37 -1.72 -17.02
CA LEU A 343 7.77 -0.42 -16.50
C LEU A 343 7.82 0.63 -17.61
N LEU A 344 8.38 0.29 -18.78
CA LEU A 344 8.41 1.18 -19.95
C LEU A 344 7.00 1.57 -20.41
N ARG A 345 6.09 0.59 -20.52
CA ARG A 345 4.68 0.85 -20.87
C ARG A 345 4.00 1.76 -19.85
N ARG A 346 4.14 1.44 -18.56
CA ARG A 346 3.59 2.22 -17.45
C ARG A 346 4.10 3.68 -17.47
N ARG A 347 5.40 3.89 -17.76
CA ARG A 347 6.02 5.21 -17.92
C ARG A 347 5.53 5.95 -19.15
N MET A 348 5.41 5.26 -20.28
CA MET A 348 4.90 5.87 -21.51
C MET A 348 3.48 6.41 -21.30
N PHE A 349 2.60 5.63 -20.65
CA PHE A 349 1.27 6.12 -20.27
C PHE A 349 1.33 7.31 -19.32
N TYR A 350 2.18 7.25 -18.29
CA TYR A 350 2.34 8.34 -17.33
C TYR A 350 2.81 9.64 -17.99
N MET A 351 3.89 9.56 -18.78
CA MET A 351 4.49 10.70 -19.46
C MET A 351 3.57 11.28 -20.53
N GLY A 352 2.93 10.43 -21.33
CA GLY A 352 1.95 10.91 -22.31
C GLY A 352 0.82 11.69 -21.67
N VAL A 353 0.30 11.22 -20.52
CA VAL A 353 -0.71 11.98 -19.76
C VAL A 353 -0.15 13.32 -19.25
N ARG A 354 1.07 13.33 -18.69
CA ARG A 354 1.71 14.56 -18.19
C ARG A 354 2.00 15.58 -19.29
N MET A 355 2.29 15.11 -20.50
CA MET A 355 2.62 15.94 -21.66
C MET A 355 1.42 16.26 -22.56
N GLY A 356 0.22 15.74 -22.26
CA GLY A 356 -0.97 15.95 -23.07
C GLY A 356 -1.01 15.11 -24.37
N VAL A 357 -0.18 14.08 -24.47
CA VAL A 357 -0.13 13.14 -25.61
C VAL A 357 -1.01 11.92 -25.29
N PHE A 358 -2.33 12.08 -25.37
CA PHE A 358 -3.28 11.05 -24.95
C PHE A 358 -3.40 9.85 -25.90
N SER A 359 -2.88 9.94 -27.13
CA SER A 359 -2.84 8.83 -28.08
C SER A 359 -2.10 7.61 -27.54
N VAL A 360 -1.15 7.79 -26.62
CA VAL A 360 -0.43 6.68 -25.97
C VAL A 360 -1.36 5.78 -25.14
N LEU A 361 -2.57 6.24 -24.80
CA LEU A 361 -3.52 5.44 -24.01
C LEU A 361 -4.39 4.53 -24.88
N GLN A 362 -4.28 4.59 -26.21
CA GLN A 362 -5.19 3.87 -27.11
C GLN A 362 -4.85 2.38 -27.27
N ALA A 363 -3.59 1.99 -27.07
CA ALA A 363 -3.12 0.63 -27.25
C ALA A 363 -2.35 0.11 -26.03
N CYS A 364 -2.27 -1.21 -25.92
CA CYS A 364 -1.41 -1.89 -24.96
C CYS A 364 -0.15 -2.30 -25.71
N TYR A 365 0.79 -1.36 -25.82
CA TYR A 365 2.01 -1.53 -26.61
C TYR A 365 2.81 -2.73 -26.09
N PRO A 366 3.04 -3.78 -26.90
CA PRO A 366 3.91 -4.88 -26.53
C PRO A 366 5.36 -4.44 -26.74
N PHE A 367 6.06 -4.16 -25.65
CA PHE A 367 7.51 -4.07 -25.69
C PHE A 367 8.03 -5.50 -25.53
N ASN A 368 8.50 -6.10 -26.62
CA ASN A 368 9.18 -7.39 -26.52
C ASN A 368 10.63 -7.14 -26.08
N VAL A 369 11.16 -8.07 -25.28
CA VAL A 369 12.59 -8.11 -24.93
C VAL A 369 13.38 -8.67 -26.11
#